data_AF-A0A1X0RB10-F1
#
_entry.id   AF-A0A1X0RB10-F1
#
_cell.length_a   1.000
_cell.length_b   1.000
_cell.length_c   1.000
_cell.angle_alpha   90.00
_cell.angle_beta   90.00
_cell.angle_gamma   90.00
#
_symmetry.space_group_name_H-M   'P 1'
#
loop_
_entity.id
_entity.type
_entity.pdbx_description
1 polymer ?
#
loop_
_entity_poly.entity_id
_entity_poly.type
_entity_poly.pdbx_seq_one_letter_code
_entity_poly.pdbx_strand_id
1 'polypeptide(L)'
;MAFGAFVRANPALAPLFLFAGGGCAAAVTYPLYLLRTHPEIQIDKKNNPYPWQHVQQHQHIKFINTYPEFYEKRKSLKTPSY
;
A
#
# COMPACT_ATOMS: atom_id res chain seq x y z
N MET A 1 12.86 -7.56 -28.84
CA MET A 1 12.66 -8.80 -28.07
C MET A 1 13.96 -9.35 -27.43
N ALA A 2 14.90 -8.50 -27.01
CA ALA A 2 16.23 -8.97 -26.58
C ALA A 2 16.27 -9.52 -25.13
N PHE A 3 15.57 -8.89 -24.19
CA PHE A 3 15.65 -9.25 -22.77
C PHE A 3 15.05 -10.62 -22.45
N GLY A 4 13.87 -10.92 -22.99
CA GLY A 4 13.21 -12.22 -22.76
C GLY A 4 13.96 -13.40 -23.39
N ALA A 5 14.73 -13.17 -24.46
CA ALA A 5 15.62 -14.17 -25.02
C ALA A 5 16.89 -14.34 -24.15
N PHE A 6 17.45 -13.23 -23.66
CA PHE A 6 18.60 -13.24 -22.75
C PHE A 6 18.34 -14.01 -21.45
N VAL A 7 17.18 -13.81 -20.82
CA VAL A 7 16.79 -14.52 -19.59
C VAL A 7 16.56 -16.01 -19.85
N ARG A 8 15.98 -16.38 -21.01
CA ARG A 8 15.84 -17.79 -21.40
C ARG A 8 17.18 -18.48 -21.63
N ALA A 9 18.15 -17.77 -22.21
CA ALA A 9 19.50 -18.28 -22.39
C ALA A 9 20.26 -18.42 -21.05
N ASN A 10 19.90 -17.64 -20.02
CA ASN A 10 20.57 -17.59 -18.73
C ASN A 10 19.56 -17.75 -17.57
N PRO A 11 18.99 -18.94 -17.34
CA PRO A 11 17.92 -19.14 -16.37
C PRO A 11 18.33 -18.83 -14.92
N ALA A 12 19.61 -18.98 -14.59
CA ALA A 12 20.16 -18.64 -13.27
C ALA A 12 20.04 -17.15 -12.93
N LEU A 13 19.93 -16.25 -13.92
CA LEU A 13 19.78 -14.81 -13.70
C LEU A 13 18.32 -14.39 -13.48
N ALA A 14 17.35 -15.25 -13.79
CA ALA A 14 15.93 -14.89 -13.67
C ALA A 14 15.52 -14.50 -12.23
N PRO A 15 15.92 -15.23 -11.17
CA PRO A 15 15.60 -14.85 -9.79
C PRO A 15 16.20 -13.49 -9.42
N LEU A 16 17.41 -13.18 -9.88
CA LEU A 16 18.08 -11.90 -9.60
C LEU A 16 17.26 -10.72 -10.15
N PHE A 17 16.82 -10.80 -11.42
CA PHE A 17 15.98 -9.77 -12.01
C PHE A 17 14.60 -9.67 -11.36
N LEU A 18 14.03 -10.80 -10.92
CA LEU A 18 12.75 -10.81 -10.23
C LEU A 18 12.83 -10.06 -8.90
N PHE A 19 13.84 -10.33 -8.07
CA PHE A 19 13.96 -9.64 -6.77
C PHE A 19 14.39 -8.17 -6.93
N ALA A 20 15.33 -7.87 -7.82
CA ALA A 20 15.77 -6.49 -8.06
C ALA A 20 14.64 -5.64 -8.67
N GLY A 21 14.01 -6.15 -9.74
CA GLY A 21 12.88 -5.49 -10.39
C GLY A 21 11.67 -5.38 -9.47
N GLY A 22 11.37 -6.44 -8.71
CA GLY A 22 10.34 -6.42 -7.67
C GLY A 22 10.60 -5.38 -6.58
N GLY A 23 11.85 -5.25 -6.14
CA GLY A 23 12.26 -4.21 -5.18
C GLY A 23 12.07 -2.80 -5.72
N CYS A 24 12.52 -2.52 -6.94
CA CYS A 24 12.32 -1.22 -7.58
C CYS A 24 10.84 -0.89 -7.76
N ALA A 25 10.02 -1.87 -8.19
CA ALA A 25 8.58 -1.69 -8.33
C ALA A 25 7.93 -1.39 -6.97
N ALA A 26 8.24 -2.17 -5.93
CA ALA A 26 7.71 -1.97 -4.58
C ALA A 26 8.11 -0.61 -3.98
N ALA A 27 9.34 -0.15 -4.24
CA ALA A 27 9.84 1.14 -3.76
C ALA A 27 9.07 2.32 -4.34
N VAL A 28 8.48 2.18 -5.53
CA VAL A 28 7.63 3.21 -6.14
C VAL A 28 6.17 3.02 -5.73
N THR A 29 5.65 1.80 -5.77
CA THR A 29 4.21 1.54 -5.55
C THR A 29 3.79 1.75 -4.09
N TYR A 30 4.63 1.40 -3.12
CA TYR A 30 4.27 1.54 -1.70
C TYR A 30 4.11 3.01 -1.26
N PRO A 31 5.04 3.93 -1.58
CA PRO A 31 4.82 5.35 -1.33
C PRO A 31 3.60 5.89 -2.08
N LEU A 32 3.37 5.51 -3.33
CA LEU A 32 2.18 5.94 -4.09
C LEU A 32 0.87 5.47 -3.41
N TYR A 33 0.86 4.26 -2.85
CA TYR A 33 -0.26 3.78 -2.03
C TYR A 33 -0.45 4.68 -0.80
N LEU A 34 0.61 4.95 -0.03
CA LEU A 34 0.52 5.80 1.16
C LEU A 34 0.04 7.21 0.83
N LEU A 35 0.58 7.83 -0.22
CA LEU A 35 0.18 9.14 -0.71
C LEU A 35 -1.33 9.21 -1.02
N ARG A 36 -1.92 8.10 -1.50
CA ARG A 36 -3.34 8.03 -1.85
C ARG A 36 -4.24 7.73 -0.66
N THR A 37 -3.82 6.86 0.25
CA THR A 37 -4.72 6.25 1.26
C THR A 37 -4.39 6.59 2.71
N HIS A 38 -3.18 7.07 3.00
CA HIS A 38 -2.77 7.26 4.39
C HIS A 38 -3.33 8.57 4.96
N PRO A 39 -4.06 8.53 6.09
CA PRO A 39 -4.77 9.69 6.64
C PRO A 39 -3.86 10.82 7.13
N GLU A 40 -2.58 10.52 7.40
CA GLU A 40 -1.61 11.51 7.87
C GLU A 40 -0.99 12.32 6.71
N ILE A 41 -1.17 11.86 5.47
CA ILE A 41 -0.58 12.50 4.31
C ILE A 41 -1.64 13.36 3.62
N GLN A 42 -1.46 14.67 3.66
CA GLN A 42 -2.36 15.63 3.01
C GLN A 42 -1.78 16.10 1.68
N ILE A 43 -2.31 15.57 0.58
CA ILE A 43 -1.97 16.03 -0.78
C ILE A 43 -2.99 17.04 -1.29
N ASP A 44 -4.28 16.78 -1.06
CA ASP A 44 -5.37 17.65 -1.50
C ASP A 44 -6.01 18.38 -0.31
N LYS A 45 -5.39 19.50 0.07
CA LYS A 45 -5.91 20.35 1.16
C LYS A 45 -7.23 21.04 0.81
N LYS A 46 -7.60 21.14 -0.48
CA LYS A 46 -8.78 21.90 -0.91
C LYS A 46 -10.04 21.05 -0.86
N ASN A 47 -9.99 19.83 -1.38
CA ASN A 47 -11.15 18.95 -1.42
C ASN A 47 -11.19 17.93 -0.28
N ASN A 48 -10.05 17.66 0.38
CA ASN A 48 -9.97 16.75 1.53
C ASN A 48 -9.08 17.33 2.65
N PRO A 49 -9.55 18.38 3.35
CA PRO A 49 -8.78 19.06 4.38
C PRO A 49 -8.53 18.21 5.64
N TYR A 50 -9.27 17.11 5.85
CA TYR A 50 -9.20 16.29 7.06
C TYR A 50 -9.25 14.78 6.74
N PRO A 51 -8.23 14.22 6.07
CA PRO A 51 -8.24 12.84 5.60
C PRO A 51 -8.36 11.80 6.72
N TRP A 52 -7.93 12.13 7.95
CA TRP A 52 -8.13 11.28 9.12
C TRP A 52 -9.59 11.10 9.53
N GLN A 53 -10.51 12.02 9.17
CA GLN A 53 -11.94 11.85 9.43
C GLN A 53 -12.56 10.70 8.62
N HIS A 54 -11.90 10.27 7.53
CA HIS A 54 -12.39 9.16 6.70
C HIS A 54 -11.99 7.77 7.23
N VAL A 55 -11.18 7.70 8.28
CA VAL A 55 -10.74 6.43 8.87
C VAL A 55 -11.71 6.00 9.96
N GLN A 56 -12.36 4.87 9.75
CA GLN A 56 -13.30 4.32 10.71
C GLN A 56 -12.58 3.42 11.73
N GLN A 57 -13.18 3.25 12.92
CA GLN A 57 -12.58 2.47 14.02
C GLN A 57 -12.35 0.97 13.70
N HIS A 58 -13.04 0.43 12.69
CA HIS A 58 -12.87 -0.93 12.19
C HIS A 58 -11.98 -1.02 10.95
N GLN A 59 -11.44 0.10 10.48
CA GLN A 59 -10.55 0.11 9.33
C GLN A 59 -9.09 0.07 9.78
N HIS A 60 -8.32 -0.75 9.09
CA HIS A 60 -6.88 -0.87 9.31
C HIS A 60 -6.13 -0.03 8.27
N ILE A 61 -5.27 0.88 8.74
CA ILE A 61 -4.57 1.85 7.90
C ILE A 61 -3.27 1.31 7.28
N LYS A 62 -2.65 0.29 7.88
CA LYS A 62 -1.37 -0.24 7.36
C LYS A 62 -1.63 -1.09 6.12
N PHE A 63 -0.59 -1.31 5.34
CA PHE A 63 -0.66 -2.05 4.08
C PHE A 63 -1.11 -3.51 4.24
N ILE A 64 -0.69 -4.19 5.33
CA ILE A 64 -1.10 -5.57 5.63
C ILE A 64 -1.63 -5.64 7.05
N ASN A 65 -2.83 -6.21 7.20
CA ASN A 65 -3.45 -6.45 8.50
C ASN A 65 -3.04 -7.82 9.04
N THR A 66 -2.30 -7.83 10.14
CA THR A 66 -1.89 -9.05 10.83
C THR A 66 -2.93 -9.56 11.83
N TYR A 67 -3.95 -8.74 12.17
CA TYR A 67 -4.97 -9.10 13.15
C TYR A 67 -6.37 -8.57 12.76
N PRO A 68 -7.04 -9.21 11.78
CA PRO A 68 -8.34 -8.76 11.28
C PRO A 68 -9.46 -8.81 12.33
N GLU A 69 -9.42 -9.78 13.24
CA GLU A 69 -10.47 -9.99 14.24
C GLU A 69 -10.68 -8.77 15.16
N PHE A 70 -9.62 -8.03 15.48
CA PHE A 70 -9.71 -6.79 16.27
C PHE A 70 -10.53 -5.71 15.60
N TYR A 71 -10.34 -5.56 14.30
CA TYR A 71 -11.00 -4.56 13.49
C TYR A 71 -12.46 -4.94 13.27
N GLU A 72 -12.73 -6.22 13.00
CA GLU A 72 -14.09 -6.76 12.87
C GLU A 72 -14.97 -6.48 14.09
N LYS A 73 -14.44 -6.67 15.30
CA LYS A 73 -15.15 -6.39 16.57
C LYS A 73 -15.54 -4.91 16.73
N ARG A 74 -14.91 -4.00 15.99
CA ARG A 74 -15.10 -2.55 16.11
C ARG A 74 -16.06 -1.98 15.07
N LYS A 75 -16.67 -2.82 14.22
CA LYS A 75 -17.61 -2.38 13.17
C LYS A 75 -18.81 -1.60 13.72
N SER A 76 -19.28 -1.93 14.92
CA SER A 76 -20.40 -1.26 15.58
C SER A 76 -20.04 0.06 16.26
N LEU A 77 -18.74 0.37 16.41
CA LEU A 77 -18.30 1.58 17.10
C LEU A 77 -18.42 2.79 16.19
N LYS A 78 -19.05 3.86 16.71
CA LYS A 78 -19.08 5.15 16.03
C LYS A 78 -17.72 5.81 16.11
N THR A 79 -17.31 6.43 15.00
CA THR A 79 -16.07 7.20 14.95
C THR A 79 -16.39 8.65 15.33
N PRO A 80 -15.67 9.28 16.28
CA PRO A 80 -15.87 10.68 16.61
C PRO A 80 -15.48 11.56 15.42
N SER A 81 -16.33 12.54 15.09
CA SER A 81 -16.03 13.60 14.12
C SER A 81 -15.65 14.85 14.90
N TYR A 82 -14.51 15.44 14.57
CA TYR A 82 -13.99 16.68 15.15
C TYR A 82 -14.14 17.84 14.18
#